data_AF-A0A7S4QBS7-F1
#
_entry.id   AF-A0A7S4QBS7-F1
#
_cell.length_a   1.000
_cell.length_b   1.000
_cell.length_c   1.000
_cell.angle_alpha   90.00
_cell.angle_beta   90.00
_cell.angle_gamma   90.00
#
_symmetry.space_group_name_H-M   'P 1'
#
loop_
_entity.id
_entity.type
_entity.pdbx_description
1 polymer ?
#
loop_
_entity_poly.entity_id
_entity_poly.type
_entity_poly.pdbx_seq_one_letter_code
_entity_poly.pdbx_strand_id
1 'polypeptide(L)'
;FGSRLASPGTISPPADLQRMAAATMHLQIRGPLAAAVLLLVLPLALGTCPAGFDVGGLFPDEWEIPKWPTMTPEQAADLQSIRFDGFAGEAFNQEFLEGPGESFSVQGKKTYWQASGQYFLYWCRRFRKWRIAGISVFSQNKNGMCLGYVSDGSRDRDVLDPSLIKGWREVENGEWSTREDAGVVAISKLSDQYPAADEHANEAGDNATEGEGDCAAPDDGTESLGFADGQKARCPVMPVVRKVKDKVKEKVVEAGAAASQWVRRLFPQLMGPGTAETLAG
;
A
#
# COMPACT_ATOMS: atom_id res chain seq x y z
N PHE A 1 15.49 49.61 38.65
CA PHE A 1 14.02 49.61 38.52
C PHE A 1 13.63 50.66 37.50
N GLY A 2 13.31 50.26 36.27
CA GLY A 2 13.02 51.17 35.17
C GLY A 2 12.47 50.40 33.98
N SER A 3 11.23 49.95 34.10
CA SER A 3 10.51 49.20 33.08
C SER A 3 9.91 50.16 32.06
N ARG A 4 10.40 50.13 30.81
CA ARG A 4 9.71 50.73 29.66
C ARG A 4 8.81 49.66 29.02
N LEU A 5 7.51 49.85 29.15
CA LEU A 5 6.50 49.12 28.40
C LEU A 5 6.49 49.64 26.97
N ALA A 6 6.81 48.77 26.00
CA ALA A 6 6.64 49.05 24.59
C ALA A 6 5.24 48.62 24.15
N SER A 7 4.50 49.53 23.52
CA SER A 7 3.17 49.29 22.94
C SER A 7 3.23 48.29 21.77
N PRO A 8 2.18 47.48 21.55
CA PRO A 8 2.08 46.61 20.39
C PRO A 8 1.78 47.41 19.13
N GLY A 9 2.70 47.35 18.16
CA GLY A 9 2.51 47.89 16.83
C GLY A 9 1.53 47.03 16.02
N THR A 10 0.44 47.64 15.57
CA THR A 10 -0.51 47.05 14.63
C THR A 10 0.15 46.88 13.27
N ILE A 11 0.44 45.63 12.89
CA ILE A 11 0.94 45.30 11.54
C ILE A 11 -0.27 45.09 10.64
N SER A 12 -0.57 46.09 9.80
CA SER A 12 -1.51 45.93 8.69
C SER A 12 -0.90 45.05 7.60
N PRO A 13 -1.63 44.05 7.05
CA PRO A 13 -1.16 43.26 5.93
C PRO A 13 -1.13 44.09 4.63
N PRO A 14 -0.17 43.83 3.71
CA PRO A 14 -0.09 44.52 2.43
C PRO A 14 -1.28 44.16 1.52
N ALA A 15 -1.86 45.20 0.92
CA ALA A 15 -3.04 45.15 0.05
C ALA A 15 -2.65 44.81 -1.40
N ASP A 16 -2.16 43.60 -1.66
CA ASP A 16 -1.81 43.16 -3.02
C ASP A 16 -2.04 41.65 -3.23
N LEU A 17 -3.28 41.19 -3.01
CA LEU A 17 -3.72 39.84 -3.39
C LEU A 17 -5.22 39.76 -3.68
N GLN A 18 -5.76 40.78 -4.35
CA GLN A 18 -7.11 40.77 -4.94
C GLN A 18 -7.02 41.15 -6.42
N ARG A 19 -6.67 40.19 -7.29
CA ARG A 19 -6.96 40.22 -8.74
C ARG A 19 -6.54 38.90 -9.41
N MET A 20 -7.33 37.85 -9.21
CA MET A 20 -7.56 36.86 -10.26
C MET A 20 -9.07 36.68 -10.40
N ALA A 21 -9.65 37.62 -11.14
CA ALA A 21 -11.03 37.54 -11.58
C ALA A 21 -11.17 36.38 -12.57
N ALA A 22 -12.20 35.57 -12.34
CA ALA A 22 -12.63 34.47 -13.17
C ALA A 22 -12.90 34.95 -14.60
N ALA A 23 -12.14 34.42 -15.56
CA ALA A 23 -12.50 34.43 -16.97
C ALA A 23 -13.35 33.17 -17.24
N THR A 24 -14.64 33.25 -16.94
CA THR A 24 -15.62 32.21 -17.30
C THR A 24 -15.90 32.31 -18.80
N MET A 25 -15.17 31.55 -19.62
CA MET A 25 -15.52 31.33 -21.02
C MET A 25 -16.76 30.45 -21.10
N HIS A 26 -17.93 31.06 -21.31
CA HIS A 26 -19.13 30.36 -21.74
C HIS A 26 -19.02 30.03 -23.22
N LEU A 27 -18.58 28.80 -23.55
CA LEU A 27 -18.71 28.24 -24.88
C LEU A 27 -20.16 27.73 -25.05
N GLN A 28 -21.05 28.56 -25.62
CA GLN A 28 -22.38 28.11 -26.02
C GLN A 28 -22.29 27.30 -27.33
N ILE A 29 -22.26 25.97 -27.22
CA ILE A 29 -22.47 25.08 -28.35
C ILE A 29 -23.98 24.95 -28.58
N ARG A 30 -24.52 25.74 -29.51
CA ARG A 30 -25.90 25.59 -30.02
C ARG A 30 -25.86 24.75 -31.29
N GLY A 31 -26.25 23.48 -31.19
CA GLY A 31 -26.44 22.61 -32.35
C GLY A 31 -27.16 21.30 -31.97
N PRO A 32 -28.35 21.01 -32.51
CA PRO A 32 -29.09 19.80 -32.21
C PRO A 32 -28.72 18.73 -33.25
N LEU A 33 -27.52 18.12 -33.19
CA LEU A 33 -27.12 16.96 -34.00
C LEU A 33 -25.70 16.50 -33.61
N ALA A 34 -25.54 15.92 -32.41
CA ALA A 34 -24.34 15.15 -32.03
C ALA A 34 -24.64 14.28 -30.79
N ALA A 35 -25.71 13.50 -30.85
CA ALA A 35 -26.10 12.53 -29.83
C ALA A 35 -25.82 11.10 -30.32
N ALA A 36 -24.56 10.81 -30.63
CA ALA A 36 -24.02 9.48 -30.83
C ALA A 36 -22.50 9.62 -30.96
N VAL A 37 -21.72 8.71 -30.36
CA VAL A 37 -20.24 8.66 -30.42
C VAL A 37 -19.48 9.48 -29.37
N LEU A 38 -19.87 9.40 -28.10
CA LEU A 38 -18.96 9.73 -26.99
C LEU A 38 -19.23 8.88 -25.73
N LEU A 39 -19.28 7.56 -25.90
CA LEU A 39 -19.46 6.58 -24.82
C LEU A 39 -18.42 5.45 -24.83
N LEU A 40 -17.27 5.64 -25.51
CA LEU A 40 -16.26 4.59 -25.67
C LEU A 40 -14.81 5.05 -25.47
N VAL A 41 -14.58 6.06 -24.64
CA VAL A 41 -13.24 6.32 -24.08
C VAL A 41 -13.39 6.78 -22.64
N LEU A 42 -13.91 5.90 -21.79
CA LEU A 42 -13.50 5.93 -20.39
C LEU A 42 -12.09 5.33 -20.39
N PRO A 43 -11.02 6.11 -20.13
CA PRO A 43 -9.79 5.50 -19.69
C PRO A 43 -10.16 4.90 -18.33
N LEU A 44 -10.46 3.60 -18.32
CA LEU A 44 -10.22 2.79 -17.16
C LEU A 44 -8.77 3.09 -16.80
N ALA A 45 -8.58 3.92 -15.78
CA ALA A 45 -7.30 4.13 -15.16
C ALA A 45 -6.90 2.78 -14.55
N LEU A 46 -6.33 1.92 -15.41
CA LEU A 46 -5.64 0.70 -15.05
C LEU A 46 -4.38 1.13 -14.29
N GLY A 47 -4.57 1.54 -13.04
CA GLY A 47 -3.53 1.82 -12.07
C GLY A 47 -2.94 0.53 -11.50
N THR A 48 -2.77 -0.50 -12.31
CA THR A 48 -2.27 -1.81 -11.90
C THR A 48 -0.98 -2.12 -12.63
N CYS A 49 0.12 -1.51 -12.16
CA CYS A 49 1.46 -2.03 -12.44
C CYS A 49 2.10 -2.51 -11.13
N PRO A 50 2.03 -3.82 -10.84
CA PRO A 50 2.76 -4.44 -9.75
C PRO A 50 4.18 -4.79 -10.21
N ALA A 51 5.07 -3.80 -10.29
CA ALA A 51 6.50 -4.01 -10.50
C ALA A 51 7.33 -2.78 -10.08
N GLY A 52 7.45 -2.52 -8.77
CA GLY A 52 8.38 -1.53 -8.21
C GLY A 52 8.13 -0.07 -8.62
N PHE A 53 8.75 0.88 -7.94
CA PHE A 53 8.77 2.28 -8.39
C PHE A 53 9.68 2.50 -9.61
N ASP A 54 10.18 1.41 -10.22
CA ASP A 54 11.40 1.36 -11.01
C ASP A 54 11.25 0.75 -12.40
N VAL A 55 10.03 0.53 -12.90
CA VAL A 55 9.89 0.34 -14.36
C VAL A 55 10.22 1.67 -15.03
N GLY A 56 11.47 1.75 -15.53
CA GLY A 56 12.11 2.98 -15.98
C GLY A 56 11.22 3.79 -16.92
N GLY A 57 11.12 5.09 -16.65
CA GLY A 57 10.35 6.04 -17.46
C GLY A 57 8.89 6.25 -17.04
N LEU A 58 8.42 5.67 -15.92
CA LEU A 58 7.07 5.95 -15.41
C LEU A 58 6.90 7.38 -14.89
N PHE A 59 7.96 7.93 -14.33
CA PHE A 59 7.95 9.25 -13.71
C PHE A 59 8.86 10.18 -14.50
N PRO A 60 8.41 11.41 -14.76
CA PRO A 60 9.29 12.44 -15.28
C PRO A 60 10.50 12.62 -14.37
N ASP A 61 11.70 12.72 -14.96
CA ASP A 61 12.97 12.82 -14.22
C ASP A 61 12.97 14.00 -13.24
N GLU A 62 12.22 15.07 -13.55
CA GLU A 62 12.05 16.26 -12.70
C GLU A 62 11.37 15.98 -11.34
N TRP A 63 10.73 14.81 -11.18
CA TRP A 63 10.13 14.44 -9.89
C TRP A 63 11.17 13.97 -8.87
N GLU A 64 12.37 13.59 -9.31
CA GLU A 64 13.49 13.13 -8.48
C GLU A 64 13.11 12.02 -7.47
N ILE A 65 12.20 11.12 -7.87
CA ILE A 65 11.75 10.02 -7.01
C ILE A 65 12.89 9.02 -6.88
N PRO A 66 13.34 8.70 -5.66
CA PRO A 66 14.39 7.72 -5.47
C PRO A 66 13.91 6.32 -5.90
N LYS A 67 14.84 5.57 -6.50
CA LYS A 67 14.64 4.17 -6.81
C LYS A 67 14.50 3.36 -5.54
N TRP A 68 13.56 2.42 -5.51
CA TRP A 68 13.39 1.54 -4.35
C TRP A 68 14.55 0.53 -4.37
N PRO A 69 15.38 0.46 -3.31
CA PRO A 69 16.49 -0.46 -3.28
C PRO A 69 15.97 -1.90 -3.27
N THR A 70 16.73 -2.80 -3.89
CA THR A 70 16.57 -4.23 -3.66
C THR A 70 16.95 -4.52 -2.22
N MET A 71 16.01 -5.06 -1.44
CA MET A 71 16.19 -5.38 -0.02
C MET A 71 15.82 -6.85 0.24
N THR A 72 16.43 -7.43 1.28
CA THR A 72 16.04 -8.78 1.72
C THR A 72 14.70 -8.74 2.47
N PRO A 73 13.97 -9.86 2.58
CA PRO A 73 12.75 -9.93 3.38
C PRO A 73 12.94 -9.43 4.82
N GLU A 74 14.08 -9.75 5.44
CA GLU A 74 14.40 -9.35 6.82
C GLU A 74 14.58 -7.84 6.94
N GLN A 75 15.21 -7.20 5.95
CA GLN A 75 15.35 -5.74 5.92
C GLN A 75 14.01 -5.04 5.73
N ALA A 76 13.13 -5.58 4.87
CA ALA A 76 11.80 -5.01 4.68
C ALA A 76 10.89 -5.23 5.88
N ALA A 77 11.05 -6.35 6.58
CA ALA A 77 10.27 -6.68 7.78
C ALA A 77 10.38 -5.59 8.86
N ASP A 78 11.52 -4.91 8.93
CA ASP A 78 11.75 -3.81 9.86
C ASP A 78 11.15 -2.46 9.45
N LEU A 79 10.64 -2.32 8.23
CA LEU A 79 9.99 -1.09 7.77
C LEU A 79 8.69 -0.86 8.54
N GLN A 80 8.47 0.39 8.98
CA GLN A 80 7.24 0.78 9.66
C GLN A 80 6.13 1.04 8.64
N SER A 81 4.90 0.65 8.98
CA SER A 81 3.71 1.02 8.25
C SER A 81 2.76 1.85 9.11
N ILE A 82 2.03 2.74 8.44
CA ILE A 82 1.05 3.64 9.05
C ILE A 82 -0.22 3.52 8.23
N ARG A 83 -1.31 3.10 8.88
CA ARG A 83 -2.64 3.07 8.26
C ARG A 83 -3.43 4.30 8.65
N PHE A 84 -4.04 4.93 7.66
CA PHE A 84 -4.95 6.05 7.84
C PHE A 84 -6.40 5.64 7.62
N ASP A 85 -7.32 6.40 8.22
CA ASP A 85 -8.77 6.27 8.01
C ASP A 85 -9.50 7.59 8.34
N GLY A 86 -10.78 7.67 7.99
CA GLY A 86 -11.69 8.77 8.32
C GLY A 86 -11.66 9.98 7.39
N PHE A 87 -10.85 9.95 6.33
CA PHE A 87 -10.87 10.96 5.26
C PHE A 87 -12.04 10.71 4.30
N ALA A 88 -12.54 11.76 3.65
CA ALA A 88 -13.48 11.62 2.53
C ALA A 88 -12.78 11.13 1.26
N GLY A 89 -11.52 11.49 1.06
CA GLY A 89 -10.71 10.90 -0.01
C GLY A 89 -10.32 9.46 0.32
N GLU A 90 -11.01 8.47 -0.26
CA GLU A 90 -10.73 7.04 -0.02
C GLU A 90 -9.28 6.63 -0.32
N ALA A 91 -8.62 7.35 -1.24
CA ALA A 91 -7.21 7.13 -1.54
C ALA A 91 -6.28 7.40 -0.34
N PHE A 92 -6.72 8.20 0.63
CA PHE A 92 -5.98 8.51 1.86
C PHE A 92 -6.24 7.52 2.99
N ASN A 93 -7.33 6.74 2.93
CA ASN A 93 -7.70 5.74 3.95
C ASN A 93 -6.98 4.40 3.70
N GLN A 94 -5.66 4.47 3.51
CA GLN A 94 -4.83 3.34 3.12
C GLN A 94 -3.60 3.23 3.99
N GLU A 95 -2.86 2.14 3.77
CA GLU A 95 -1.58 1.90 4.42
C GLU A 95 -0.44 2.56 3.64
N PHE A 96 0.45 3.19 4.40
CA PHE A 96 1.69 3.79 3.94
C PHE A 96 2.88 3.08 4.56
N LEU A 97 3.86 2.68 3.75
CA LEU A 97 5.08 2.03 4.21
C LEU A 97 6.25 3.01 4.19
N GLU A 98 7.10 2.93 5.22
CA GLU A 98 8.32 3.71 5.34
C GLU A 98 9.20 3.58 4.07
N GLY A 99 9.68 4.72 3.57
CA GLY A 99 10.64 4.78 2.48
C GLY A 99 12.03 4.30 2.94
N PRO A 100 12.69 3.38 2.21
CA PRO A 100 13.92 2.75 2.67
C PRO A 100 15.14 3.67 2.50
N GLY A 101 15.69 4.11 3.62
CA GLY A 101 16.96 4.86 3.66
C GLY A 101 16.81 6.37 3.48
N GLU A 102 17.97 7.04 3.39
CA GLU A 102 18.02 8.51 3.50
C GLU A 102 17.55 9.23 2.23
N SER A 103 17.70 8.63 1.04
CA SER A 103 17.27 9.22 -0.23
C SER A 103 15.77 9.51 -0.28
N PHE A 104 14.97 8.75 0.47
CA PHE A 104 13.53 8.93 0.62
C PHE A 104 13.16 10.02 1.63
N SER A 105 14.10 10.50 2.45
CA SER A 105 13.79 11.50 3.47
C SER A 105 13.47 12.86 2.87
N VAL A 106 12.46 13.52 3.42
CA VAL A 106 12.05 14.87 3.05
C VAL A 106 12.23 15.78 4.25
N GLN A 107 13.01 16.85 4.07
CA GLN A 107 13.26 17.87 5.09
C GLN A 107 13.75 17.29 6.45
N GLY A 108 14.57 16.23 6.39
CA GLY A 108 15.22 15.62 7.56
C GLY A 108 14.38 14.59 8.32
N LYS A 109 13.24 14.16 7.77
CA LYS A 109 12.41 13.09 8.33
C LYS A 109 12.14 12.02 7.28
N LYS A 110 11.94 10.79 7.76
CA LYS A 110 11.49 9.67 6.96
C LYS A 110 10.13 9.96 6.32
N THR A 111 9.92 9.45 5.12
CA THR A 111 8.64 9.49 4.40
C THR A 111 7.95 8.14 4.45
N TYR A 112 6.65 8.12 4.22
CA TYR A 112 5.88 6.89 4.07
C TYR A 112 5.12 6.94 2.76
N TRP A 113 5.08 5.86 2.02
CA TRP A 113 4.61 5.81 0.64
C TRP A 113 3.39 4.92 0.59
N GLN A 114 2.42 5.22 -0.26
CA GLN A 114 1.25 4.36 -0.46
C GLN A 114 1.58 3.21 -1.41
N ALA A 115 0.93 2.05 -1.23
CA ALA A 115 1.18 0.87 -2.07
C ALA A 115 0.87 1.09 -3.56
N SER A 116 -0.06 1.99 -3.89
CA SER A 116 -0.35 2.40 -5.27
C SER A 116 0.76 3.23 -5.90
N GLY A 117 1.61 3.87 -5.09
CA GLY A 117 2.63 4.82 -5.54
C GLY A 117 2.09 6.19 -5.94
N GLN A 118 0.82 6.49 -5.69
CA GLN A 118 0.22 7.79 -6.06
C GLN A 118 0.49 8.89 -5.03
N TYR A 119 0.50 8.51 -3.74
CA TYR A 119 0.65 9.44 -2.63
C TYR A 119 1.81 9.05 -1.72
N PHE A 120 2.38 10.06 -1.05
CA PHE A 120 3.36 9.88 0.01
C PHE A 120 3.10 10.85 1.17
N LEU A 121 3.32 10.37 2.39
CA LEU A 121 3.32 11.10 3.64
C LEU A 121 4.75 11.61 3.92
N TYR A 122 4.86 12.89 4.30
CA TYR A 122 6.14 13.51 4.62
C TYR A 122 6.01 14.59 5.69
N TRP A 123 7.14 14.99 6.28
CA TRP A 123 7.22 16.10 7.21
C TRP A 123 7.49 17.42 6.49
N CYS A 124 6.62 18.40 6.68
CA CYS A 124 6.87 19.77 6.29
C CYS A 124 7.49 20.56 7.46
N ARG A 125 8.77 20.92 7.33
CA ARG A 125 9.50 21.74 8.31
C ARG A 125 8.94 23.16 8.41
N ARG A 126 8.49 23.76 7.31
CA ARG A 126 7.92 25.12 7.29
C ARG A 126 6.70 25.26 8.21
N PHE A 127 5.79 24.28 8.17
CA PHE A 127 4.59 24.30 9.01
C PHE A 127 4.74 23.52 10.32
N ARG A 128 5.80 22.69 10.41
CA ARG A 128 6.04 21.73 11.50
C ARG A 128 4.87 20.74 11.60
N LYS A 129 4.53 20.11 10.47
CA LYS A 129 3.37 19.24 10.31
C LYS A 129 3.64 18.08 9.36
N TRP A 130 2.98 16.96 9.60
CA TRP A 130 2.89 15.87 8.63
C TRP A 130 1.85 16.19 7.54
N ARG A 131 2.12 15.78 6.30
CA ARG A 131 1.26 16.02 5.14
C ARG A 131 1.30 14.86 4.16
N ILE A 132 0.19 14.62 3.47
CA ILE A 132 0.11 13.67 2.35
C ILE A 132 0.06 14.47 1.06
N ALA A 133 0.91 14.13 0.10
CA ALA A 133 0.97 14.76 -1.21
C ALA A 133 1.02 13.73 -2.33
N GLY A 134 0.64 14.16 -3.53
CA GLY A 134 0.84 13.36 -4.74
C GLY A 134 2.32 13.22 -5.06
N ILE A 135 2.71 12.09 -5.62
CA ILE A 135 4.10 11.78 -5.95
C ILE A 135 4.73 12.78 -6.93
N SER A 136 3.91 13.42 -7.78
CA SER A 136 4.34 14.43 -8.76
C SER A 136 4.96 15.70 -8.17
N VAL A 137 4.74 15.96 -6.88
CA VAL A 137 5.30 17.13 -6.17
C VAL A 137 6.40 16.73 -5.19
N PHE A 138 6.98 15.53 -5.32
CA PHE A 138 8.04 15.05 -4.44
C PHE A 138 9.26 15.99 -4.41
N SER A 139 9.86 16.30 -5.55
CA SER A 139 11.00 17.23 -5.65
C SER A 139 10.69 18.62 -5.07
N GLN A 140 9.50 19.16 -5.34
CA GLN A 140 9.06 20.44 -4.78
C GLN A 140 8.94 20.40 -3.25
N ASN A 141 8.41 19.32 -2.69
CA ASN A 141 8.29 19.13 -1.25
C ASN A 141 9.63 18.89 -0.57
N LYS A 142 10.55 18.18 -1.23
CA LYS A 142 11.95 18.05 -0.81
C LYS A 142 12.62 19.42 -0.69
N ASN A 143 12.31 20.33 -1.61
CA ASN A 143 12.79 21.71 -1.65
C ASN A 143 12.00 22.70 -0.77
N GLY A 144 11.08 22.23 0.08
CA GLY A 144 10.44 23.08 1.09
C GLY A 144 9.11 23.74 0.68
N MET A 145 8.55 23.42 -0.49
CA MET A 145 7.27 24.02 -0.95
C MET A 145 6.08 23.61 -0.08
N CYS A 146 6.13 22.42 0.52
CA CYS A 146 5.11 21.89 1.42
C CYS A 146 3.69 21.85 0.81
N LEU A 147 3.57 21.35 -0.41
CA LEU A 147 2.31 21.05 -1.09
C LEU A 147 1.70 19.76 -0.54
N GLY A 148 0.37 19.64 -0.50
CA GLY A 148 -0.28 18.40 -0.08
C GLY A 148 -1.79 18.52 -0.01
N TYR A 149 -2.46 17.38 -0.12
CA TYR A 149 -3.92 17.23 -0.06
C TYR A 149 -4.41 16.99 1.37
N VAL A 150 -3.56 16.43 2.22
CA VAL A 150 -3.86 16.18 3.63
C VAL A 150 -2.79 16.83 4.49
N SER A 151 -3.18 17.36 5.64
CA SER A 151 -2.29 17.95 6.63
C SER A 151 -2.73 17.56 8.04
N ASP A 152 -1.75 17.34 8.91
CA ASP A 152 -1.96 17.28 10.34
C ASP A 152 -2.68 18.56 10.84
N GLY A 153 -3.71 18.40 11.67
CA GLY A 153 -4.41 19.50 12.33
C GLY A 153 -3.54 20.29 13.29
N SER A 154 -2.57 19.66 13.96
CA SER A 154 -1.71 20.26 14.97
C SER A 154 -0.25 20.31 14.52
N ARG A 155 0.55 21.13 15.19
CA ARG A 155 1.99 21.26 14.92
C ARG A 155 2.77 20.33 15.83
N ASP A 156 3.97 19.94 15.39
CA ASP A 156 4.97 19.28 16.24
C ASP A 156 4.59 17.89 16.76
N ARG A 157 3.59 17.26 16.15
CA ARG A 157 3.22 15.89 16.47
C ARG A 157 4.09 14.92 15.70
N ASP A 158 4.47 13.83 16.35
CA ASP A 158 5.02 12.68 15.65
C ASP A 158 3.86 11.83 15.11
N VAL A 159 3.94 11.43 13.84
CA VAL A 159 2.92 10.56 13.24
C VAL A 159 2.96 9.16 13.84
N LEU A 160 4.09 8.81 14.47
CA LEU A 160 4.28 7.56 15.18
C LEU A 160 3.79 7.59 16.64
N ASP A 161 3.25 8.72 17.12
CA ASP A 161 2.70 8.82 18.46
C ASP A 161 1.21 8.41 18.47
N PRO A 162 0.85 7.30 19.16
CA PRO A 162 -0.53 6.82 19.17
C PRO A 162 -1.53 7.74 19.86
N SER A 163 -1.06 8.69 20.69
CA SER A 163 -1.92 9.61 21.41
C SER A 163 -2.39 10.80 20.56
N LEU A 164 -1.81 10.98 19.37
CA LEU A 164 -1.91 12.20 18.57
C LEU A 164 -2.63 11.99 17.22
N ILE A 165 -3.42 10.93 17.15
CA ILE A 165 -3.80 10.26 15.92
C ILE A 165 -4.90 10.96 15.10
N LYS A 166 -5.74 11.81 15.70
CA LYS A 166 -6.97 12.34 15.08
C LYS A 166 -6.96 13.86 14.81
N GLY A 167 -8.01 14.36 14.16
CA GLY A 167 -8.19 15.78 13.82
C GLY A 167 -7.38 16.25 12.63
N TRP A 168 -7.17 15.39 11.63
CA TRP A 168 -6.46 15.77 10.40
C TRP A 168 -7.35 16.65 9.51
N ARG A 169 -6.73 17.31 8.53
CA ARG A 169 -7.42 18.18 7.56
C ARG A 169 -7.13 17.70 6.16
N GLU A 170 -8.12 17.77 5.27
CA GLU A 170 -7.98 17.41 3.86
C GLU A 170 -8.53 18.52 2.96
N VAL A 171 -8.09 18.54 1.71
CA VAL A 171 -8.58 19.47 0.69
C VAL A 171 -9.79 18.86 -0.01
N GLU A 172 -10.95 19.51 0.13
CA GLU A 172 -12.20 19.17 -0.53
C GLU A 172 -12.66 20.35 -1.37
N ASN A 173 -12.93 20.11 -2.66
CA ASN A 173 -13.37 21.15 -3.59
C ASN A 173 -12.47 22.41 -3.59
N GLY A 174 -11.18 22.23 -3.30
CA GLY A 174 -10.19 23.32 -3.22
C GLY A 174 -10.07 24.01 -1.85
N GLU A 175 -10.84 23.58 -0.85
CA GLU A 175 -10.85 24.16 0.50
C GLU A 175 -10.37 23.17 1.55
N TRP A 176 -9.70 23.66 2.60
CA TRP A 176 -9.27 22.82 3.72
C TRP A 176 -10.43 22.55 4.68
N SER A 177 -10.86 21.30 4.75
CA SER A 177 -11.85 20.81 5.70
C SER A 177 -11.16 20.09 6.86
N THR A 178 -11.68 20.24 8.08
CA THR A 178 -11.20 19.50 9.25
C THR A 178 -12.02 18.24 9.44
N ARG A 179 -11.34 17.12 9.64
CA ARG A 179 -11.95 15.81 9.88
C ARG A 179 -11.57 15.34 11.27
N GLU A 180 -12.50 15.50 12.21
CA GLU A 180 -12.27 15.15 13.62
C GLU A 180 -11.89 13.69 13.79
N ASP A 181 -12.55 12.80 13.03
CA ASP A 181 -12.30 11.35 13.07
C ASP A 181 -11.18 10.87 12.13
N ALA A 182 -10.64 11.75 11.28
CA ALA A 182 -9.58 11.36 10.35
C ALA A 182 -8.21 11.39 11.00
N GLY A 183 -7.40 10.42 10.58
CA GLY A 183 -5.99 10.37 10.87
C GLY A 183 -5.48 8.94 10.92
N VAL A 184 -4.45 8.69 11.72
CA VAL A 184 -3.86 7.36 11.84
C VAL A 184 -4.87 6.40 12.49
N VAL A 185 -4.77 5.11 12.26
CA VAL A 185 -5.58 4.08 12.96
C VAL A 185 -4.76 2.89 13.39
N ALA A 186 -3.64 2.64 12.70
CA ALA A 186 -2.69 1.61 13.09
C ALA A 186 -1.28 2.06 12.73
N ILE A 187 -0.34 1.70 13.59
CA ILE A 187 1.10 1.75 13.35
C ILE A 187 1.61 0.35 13.62
N SER A 188 2.31 -0.24 12.67
CA SER A 188 2.90 -1.57 12.82
C SER A 188 4.23 -1.64 12.06
N LYS A 189 4.94 -2.75 12.22
CA LYS A 189 6.00 -3.11 11.29
C LYS A 189 5.43 -3.96 10.16
N LEU A 190 6.14 -4.01 9.04
CA LEU A 190 5.79 -4.92 7.95
C LEU A 190 5.88 -6.38 8.43
N SER A 191 6.82 -6.72 9.32
CA SER A 191 6.92 -8.04 9.98
C SER A 191 5.61 -8.49 10.61
N ASP A 192 4.87 -7.57 11.22
CA ASP A 192 3.66 -7.88 11.99
C ASP A 192 2.50 -8.29 11.07
N GLN A 193 2.63 -8.02 9.77
CA GLN A 193 1.65 -8.37 8.73
C GLN A 193 1.93 -9.73 8.10
N TYR A 194 3.09 -10.32 8.42
CA TYR A 194 3.40 -11.70 8.11
C TYR A 194 3.09 -12.52 9.36
N PRO A 195 1.90 -13.15 9.46
CA PRO A 195 1.76 -14.22 10.45
C PRO A 195 2.88 -15.22 10.15
N ALA A 196 3.76 -15.44 11.12
CA ALA A 196 4.89 -16.36 10.96
C ALA A 196 4.33 -17.68 10.42
N ALA A 197 4.63 -17.99 9.16
CA ALA A 197 4.14 -19.19 8.50
C ALA A 197 4.55 -20.47 9.26
N ASP A 198 5.49 -20.33 10.19
CA ASP A 198 6.05 -21.37 11.04
C ASP A 198 5.14 -21.83 12.19
N GLU A 199 4.17 -21.02 12.65
CA GLU A 199 3.33 -21.46 13.78
C GLU A 199 2.32 -22.55 13.38
N HIS A 200 1.91 -22.62 12.12
CA HIS A 200 1.00 -23.66 11.64
C HIS A 200 1.70 -24.90 11.05
N ALA A 201 3.01 -24.85 10.81
CA ALA A 201 3.76 -26.02 10.35
C ALA A 201 3.98 -27.05 11.47
N ASN A 202 4.05 -26.60 12.72
CA ASN A 202 4.36 -27.47 13.86
C ASN A 202 3.12 -28.14 14.49
N GLU A 203 1.90 -27.64 14.28
CA GLU A 203 0.69 -28.26 14.86
C GLU A 203 0.09 -29.37 13.99
N ALA A 204 0.48 -29.49 12.72
CA ALA A 204 -0.01 -30.55 11.82
C ALA A 204 0.77 -31.88 11.94
N GLY A 205 1.88 -31.91 12.70
CA GLY A 205 2.76 -33.07 12.83
C GLY A 205 2.33 -34.12 13.88
N ASP A 206 1.57 -33.74 14.91
CA ASP A 206 1.40 -34.58 16.11
C ASP A 206 0.11 -35.42 16.15
N ASN A 207 -0.75 -35.35 15.13
CA ASN A 207 -1.99 -36.14 15.08
C ASN A 207 -2.04 -37.19 13.97
N ALA A 208 -0.91 -37.51 13.36
CA ALA A 208 -0.73 -38.78 12.69
C ALA A 208 -0.41 -39.83 13.75
N THR A 209 -1.42 -40.19 14.56
CA THR A 209 -1.39 -41.43 15.34
C THR A 209 -1.09 -42.54 14.36
N GLU A 210 0.08 -43.15 14.50
CA GLU A 210 0.51 -44.33 13.78
C GLU A 210 -0.52 -45.44 14.03
N GLY A 211 -1.52 -45.50 13.16
CA GLY A 211 -2.30 -46.71 12.98
C GLY A 211 -1.36 -47.71 12.36
N GLU A 212 -0.80 -48.57 13.21
CA GLU A 212 -0.03 -49.77 12.90
C GLU A 212 -0.91 -50.71 12.04
N GLY A 213 -1.09 -50.33 10.77
CA GLY A 213 -1.81 -51.09 9.77
C GLY A 213 -0.79 -51.96 9.04
N ASP A 214 -0.65 -53.17 9.55
CA ASP A 214 0.17 -54.24 8.99
C ASP A 214 -0.26 -54.54 7.53
N CYS A 215 0.38 -53.87 6.57
CA CYS A 215 0.24 -54.15 5.15
C CYS A 215 1.11 -55.37 4.82
N ALA A 216 0.71 -56.54 5.28
CA ALA A 216 1.28 -57.80 4.82
C ALA A 216 1.05 -57.92 3.31
N ALA A 217 2.13 -57.79 2.54
CA ALA A 217 2.13 -58.14 1.13
C ALA A 217 1.98 -59.66 1.01
N PRO A 218 1.05 -60.18 0.18
CA PRO A 218 1.11 -61.58 -0.20
C PRO A 218 2.40 -61.79 -1.03
N ASP A 219 3.29 -62.61 -0.49
CA ASP A 219 4.46 -63.14 -1.19
C ASP A 219 3.96 -64.20 -2.20
N ASP A 220 3.66 -63.77 -3.42
CA ASP A 220 3.43 -64.67 -4.55
C ASP A 220 4.62 -64.65 -5.50
N GLY A 221 5.64 -65.44 -5.16
CA GLY A 221 6.73 -65.77 -6.06
C GLY A 221 6.21 -66.36 -7.38
N THR A 222 6.04 -65.52 -8.39
CA THR A 222 5.78 -65.94 -9.76
C THR A 222 6.63 -65.12 -10.71
N GLU A 223 7.67 -65.76 -11.26
CA GLU A 223 8.47 -65.22 -12.34
C GLU A 223 7.62 -65.05 -13.62
N SER A 224 7.95 -63.99 -14.36
CA SER A 224 7.92 -63.96 -15.82
C SER A 224 6.56 -63.84 -16.51
N LEU A 225 6.31 -62.69 -17.12
CA LEU A 225 6.40 -62.45 -18.58
C LEU A 225 5.65 -61.18 -18.94
N GLY A 226 6.19 -60.46 -19.94
CA GLY A 226 5.81 -59.10 -20.27
C GLY A 226 4.31 -58.87 -20.50
N PHE A 227 3.84 -57.72 -20.02
CA PHE A 227 2.55 -57.16 -20.40
C PHE A 227 2.67 -55.69 -20.74
N ALA A 228 2.00 -55.38 -21.84
CA ALA A 228 1.88 -54.10 -22.50
C ALA A 228 1.21 -53.04 -21.63
N ASP A 229 1.39 -51.80 -22.08
CA ASP A 229 0.65 -50.60 -21.75
C ASP A 229 -0.81 -50.85 -21.29
N GLY A 230 -1.18 -50.27 -20.14
CA GLY A 230 -2.56 -49.82 -19.98
C GLY A 230 -3.32 -50.10 -18.68
N GLN A 231 -2.72 -50.64 -17.61
CA GLN A 231 -3.47 -50.83 -16.35
C GLN A 231 -3.09 -49.80 -15.28
N LYS A 232 -3.98 -48.80 -15.13
CA LYS A 232 -3.96 -47.86 -14.00
C LYS A 232 -4.27 -48.63 -12.71
N ALA A 233 -3.26 -48.81 -11.86
CA ALA A 233 -3.45 -49.32 -10.51
C ALA A 233 -4.45 -48.42 -9.76
N ARG A 234 -5.64 -48.98 -9.47
CA ARG A 234 -6.65 -48.34 -8.62
C ARG A 234 -6.26 -48.55 -7.16
N CYS A 235 -5.23 -47.86 -6.69
CA CYS A 235 -5.00 -47.74 -5.26
C CYS A 235 -6.14 -46.89 -4.67
N PRO A 236 -6.90 -47.38 -3.68
CA PRO A 236 -7.87 -46.57 -2.95
C PRO A 236 -7.13 -45.63 -2.00
N VAL A 237 -6.42 -44.65 -2.57
CA VAL A 237 -5.84 -43.54 -1.81
C VAL A 237 -7.00 -42.63 -1.37
N MET A 238 -7.54 -43.02 -0.22
CA MET A 238 -8.25 -42.29 0.82
C MET A 238 -8.85 -40.91 0.46
N PRO A 239 -10.19 -40.76 0.55
CA PRO A 239 -10.88 -39.46 0.54
C PRO A 239 -10.34 -38.46 1.58
N VAL A 240 -9.69 -38.95 2.64
CA VAL A 240 -9.13 -38.13 3.73
C VAL A 240 -7.95 -37.28 3.26
N VAL A 241 -7.07 -37.81 2.40
CA VAL A 241 -5.89 -37.07 1.90
C VAL A 241 -6.32 -35.90 0.99
N ARG A 242 -7.44 -36.05 0.28
CA ARG A 242 -8.01 -34.97 -0.54
C ARG A 242 -8.56 -33.82 0.32
N LYS A 243 -9.27 -34.14 1.40
CA LYS A 243 -9.82 -33.12 2.33
C LYS A 243 -8.75 -32.29 3.03
N VAL A 244 -7.60 -32.88 3.34
CA VAL A 244 -6.47 -32.15 3.93
C VAL A 244 -5.85 -31.19 2.92
N LYS A 245 -5.65 -31.65 1.67
CA LYS A 245 -5.10 -30.80 0.59
C LYS A 245 -6.01 -29.60 0.28
N ASP A 246 -7.32 -29.80 0.27
CA ASP A 246 -8.28 -28.72 0.00
C ASP A 246 -8.31 -27.69 1.14
N LYS A 247 -8.28 -28.12 2.42
CA LYS A 247 -8.19 -27.20 3.57
C LYS A 247 -6.88 -26.42 3.64
N VAL A 248 -5.76 -27.07 3.28
CA VAL A 248 -4.46 -26.40 3.21
C VAL A 248 -4.47 -25.36 2.09
N LYS A 249 -5.04 -25.70 0.92
CA LYS A 249 -5.17 -24.75 -0.20
C LYS A 249 -6.06 -23.56 0.16
N GLU A 250 -7.18 -23.78 0.85
CA GLU A 250 -8.07 -22.72 1.33
C GLU A 250 -7.35 -21.77 2.30
N LYS A 251 -6.65 -22.31 3.31
CA LYS A 251 -5.86 -21.48 4.25
C LYS A 251 -4.70 -20.73 3.61
N VAL A 252 -4.02 -21.32 2.62
CA VAL A 252 -2.95 -20.64 1.87
C VAL A 252 -3.53 -19.54 0.97
N VAL A 253 -4.72 -19.73 0.40
CA VAL A 253 -5.41 -18.69 -0.38
C VAL A 253 -5.91 -17.56 0.53
N GLU A 254 -6.41 -17.87 1.72
CA GLU A 254 -6.85 -16.86 2.70
C GLU A 254 -5.67 -16.07 3.28
N ALA A 255 -4.56 -16.75 3.64
CA ALA A 255 -3.31 -16.11 4.03
C ALA A 255 -2.68 -15.31 2.86
N GLY A 256 -2.80 -15.79 1.63
CA GLY A 256 -2.38 -15.08 0.42
C GLY A 256 -3.26 -13.86 0.10
N ALA A 257 -4.55 -13.91 0.44
CA ALA A 257 -5.47 -12.78 0.36
C ALA A 257 -5.16 -11.73 1.44
N ALA A 258 -4.73 -12.17 2.62
CA ALA A 258 -4.29 -11.33 3.73
C ALA A 258 -2.86 -10.78 3.56
N ALA A 259 -2.05 -11.34 2.66
CA ALA A 259 -0.73 -10.81 2.34
C ALA A 259 -0.87 -9.34 1.90
N SER A 260 -0.34 -8.44 2.73
CA SER A 260 -0.43 -7.00 2.54
C SER A 260 -0.03 -6.60 1.11
N GLN A 261 -0.67 -5.57 0.58
CA GLN A 261 -0.35 -5.02 -0.74
C GLN A 261 1.15 -4.76 -0.89
N TRP A 262 1.84 -4.44 0.21
CA TRP A 262 3.29 -4.28 0.27
C TRP A 262 4.08 -5.56 0.05
N VAL A 263 3.63 -6.70 0.58
CA VAL A 263 4.28 -8.00 0.35
C VAL A 263 4.29 -8.32 -1.13
N ARG A 264 3.13 -8.18 -1.77
CA ARG A 264 2.97 -8.43 -3.20
C ARG A 264 3.83 -7.49 -4.04
N ARG A 265 3.99 -6.24 -3.58
CA ARG A 265 4.76 -5.20 -4.28
C ARG A 265 6.28 -5.36 -4.10
N LEU A 266 6.74 -5.68 -2.90
CA LEU A 266 8.18 -5.78 -2.58
C LEU A 266 8.77 -7.14 -2.91
N PHE A 267 7.97 -8.20 -2.81
CA PHE A 267 8.42 -9.58 -2.97
C PHE A 267 7.53 -10.38 -3.93
N PRO A 268 7.35 -9.92 -5.19
CA PRO A 268 6.53 -10.63 -6.17
C PRO A 268 7.00 -12.10 -6.37
N GLN A 269 8.30 -12.37 -6.22
CA GLN A 269 8.87 -13.71 -6.31
C GLN A 269 8.38 -14.68 -5.22
N LEU A 270 7.92 -14.18 -4.06
CA LEU A 270 7.41 -15.03 -2.98
C LEU A 270 5.97 -15.51 -3.25
N MET A 271 5.26 -14.89 -4.19
CA MET A 271 3.84 -15.20 -4.46
C MET A 271 3.67 -16.42 -5.39
N GLY A 272 4.75 -16.96 -5.94
CA GLY A 272 4.72 -18.06 -6.89
C GLY A 272 4.27 -17.63 -8.31
N PRO A 273 4.57 -18.44 -9.33
CA PRO A 273 4.38 -18.05 -10.74
C PRO A 273 2.91 -17.90 -11.17
N GLY A 274 1.94 -18.35 -10.36
CA GLY A 274 0.52 -18.37 -10.75
C GLY A 274 -0.32 -17.16 -10.32
N THR A 275 0.17 -16.30 -9.43
CA THR A 275 -0.64 -15.19 -8.88
C THR A 275 -0.29 -13.83 -9.46
N ALA A 276 0.91 -13.66 -10.02
CA ALA A 276 1.34 -12.37 -10.57
C ALA A 276 0.58 -11.99 -11.85
N GLU A 277 0.18 -12.98 -12.67
CA GLU A 277 -0.43 -12.77 -13.99
C GLU A 277 -1.94 -12.45 -13.91
N THR A 278 -2.65 -12.95 -12.88
CA THR A 278 -4.09 -12.74 -12.72
C THR A 278 -4.46 -11.36 -12.15
N LEU A 279 -3.50 -10.64 -11.56
CA LEU A 279 -3.75 -9.37 -10.86
C LEU A 279 -3.32 -8.12 -11.66
N ALA A 280 -2.83 -8.32 -12.89
CA ALA A 280 -2.57 -7.24 -13.85
C ALA A 280 -3.82 -6.90 -14.70
N GLY A 281 -4.93 -7.62 -14.50
CA GLY A 281 -6.22 -7.44 -15.18
C GLY A 281 -7.21 -6.58 -14.42
#